data_AF-A0A248VYX7-F1
#
_entry.id   AF-A0A248VYX7-F1
#
_cell.length_a   1.000
_cell.length_b   1.000
_cell.length_c   1.000
_cell.angle_alpha   90.00
_cell.angle_beta   90.00
_cell.angle_gamma   90.00
#
_symmetry.space_group_name_H-M   'P 1'
#
loop_
_entity.id
_entity.type
_entity.pdbx_description
1 polymer ?
#
loop_
_entity_poly.entity_id
_entity_poly.type
_entity_poly.pdbx_seq_one_letter_code
_entity_poly.pdbx_strand_id
1 'polypeptide(L)'
;MFATGAFANVMNQVIGVSYVATYEVAGKYIERGKRTCYGLTIVNVDDPLDRFQFCIARSEQEATAVGEKLQVNGRRSKFVDQVLGYTRAR
;
A
#
# COMPACT_ATOMS: atom_id res chain seq x y z
N MET A 1 -14.58 38.32 -22.72
CA MET A 1 -13.40 37.45 -22.72
C MET A 1 -13.38 36.72 -21.39
N PHE A 2 -13.79 35.45 -21.38
CA PHE A 2 -13.86 34.66 -20.15
C PHE A 2 -12.46 34.18 -19.78
N ALA A 3 -12.03 34.58 -18.58
CA ALA A 3 -10.75 34.21 -18.02
C ALA A 3 -10.67 32.69 -17.84
N THR A 4 -9.56 32.15 -18.33
CA THR A 4 -9.12 30.75 -18.20
C THR A 4 -9.16 30.31 -16.75
N GLY A 5 -10.06 29.36 -16.45
CA GLY A 5 -10.16 28.72 -15.15
C GLY A 5 -8.88 27.94 -14.84
N ALA A 6 -8.15 28.38 -13.81
CA ALA A 6 -7.09 27.61 -13.19
C ALA A 6 -7.71 26.49 -12.33
N PHE A 7 -8.10 25.38 -12.97
CA PHE A 7 -8.59 24.17 -12.29
C PHE A 7 -7.76 22.95 -12.66
N ALA A 8 -6.42 23.05 -12.61
CA ALA A 8 -5.55 21.89 -12.87
C ALA A 8 -4.67 21.51 -11.67
N ASN A 9 -4.35 22.44 -10.76
CA ASN A 9 -3.35 22.18 -9.71
C ASN A 9 -3.90 21.81 -8.32
N VAL A 10 -5.19 22.02 -8.05
CA VAL A 10 -5.76 21.72 -6.72
C VAL A 10 -6.19 20.25 -6.59
N MET A 11 -6.62 19.60 -7.68
CA MET A 11 -7.04 18.19 -7.63
C MET A 11 -5.89 17.20 -7.44
N ASN A 12 -4.66 17.57 -7.84
CA ASN A 12 -3.49 16.68 -7.69
C ASN A 12 -2.93 16.66 -6.24
N GLN A 13 -3.38 17.54 -5.35
CA GLN A 13 -2.94 17.54 -3.94
C GLN A 13 -3.70 16.53 -3.05
N VAL A 14 -4.89 16.09 -3.47
CA VAL A 14 -5.67 15.07 -2.74
C VAL A 14 -5.20 13.65 -3.12
N ILE A 15 -4.65 13.51 -4.32
CA ILE A 15 -4.04 12.29 -4.82
C ILE A 15 -2.63 12.23 -4.22
N GLY A 16 -2.44 11.47 -3.14
CA GLY A 16 -1.14 11.40 -2.45
C GLY A 16 0.07 11.19 -3.37
N VAL A 17 1.23 11.65 -2.92
CA VAL A 17 2.50 11.50 -3.64
C VAL A 17 2.81 10.02 -3.81
N SER A 18 3.11 9.61 -5.04
CA SER A 18 3.54 8.25 -5.32
C SER A 18 4.88 7.97 -4.65
N TYR A 19 5.01 6.84 -3.99
CA TYR A 19 6.27 6.42 -3.39
C TYR A 19 6.56 4.95 -3.71
N VAL A 20 7.85 4.61 -3.63
CA VAL A 20 8.36 3.24 -3.67
C VAL A 20 9.20 3.05 -2.43
N ALA A 21 8.87 2.06 -1.60
CA ALA A 21 9.63 1.77 -0.39
C ALA A 21 9.69 0.27 -0.13
N THR A 22 10.71 -0.14 0.63
CA THR A 22 10.90 -1.56 0.97
C THR A 22 10.19 -1.85 2.29
N TYR A 23 9.38 -2.88 2.28
CA TYR A 23 8.68 -3.38 3.46
C TYR A 23 9.08 -4.82 3.71
N GLU A 24 8.98 -5.24 4.97
CA GLU A 24 9.09 -6.62 5.37
C GLU A 24 7.71 -7.16 5.77
N VAL A 25 7.42 -8.40 5.41
CA VAL A 25 6.19 -9.08 5.83
C VAL A 25 6.30 -9.42 7.30
N ALA A 26 5.60 -8.67 8.15
CA ALA A 26 5.57 -8.89 9.59
C ALA A 26 4.56 -9.97 10.00
N GLY A 27 3.57 -10.28 9.16
CA GLY A 27 2.58 -11.30 9.49
C GLY A 27 1.55 -11.56 8.41
N LYS A 28 0.76 -12.62 8.61
CA LYS A 28 -0.39 -13.00 7.78
C LYS A 28 -1.63 -13.03 8.65
N TYR A 29 -2.77 -12.63 8.11
CA TYR A 29 -4.05 -12.73 8.80
C TYR A 29 -5.16 -13.18 7.86
N ILE A 30 -6.22 -13.76 8.42
CA ILE A 30 -7.43 -14.12 7.68
C ILE A 30 -8.60 -13.44 8.37
N GLU A 31 -9.25 -12.54 7.67
CA GLU A 31 -10.46 -11.87 8.15
C GLU A 31 -11.68 -12.47 7.44
N ARG A 32 -12.63 -12.98 8.23
CA ARG A 32 -13.87 -13.58 7.74
C ARG A 32 -15.01 -12.59 7.93
N GLY A 33 -15.43 -11.94 6.85
CA GLY A 33 -16.62 -11.08 6.81
C GLY A 33 -17.56 -11.48 5.67
N LYS A 34 -18.19 -10.50 5.00
CA LYS A 34 -18.99 -10.74 3.79
C LYS A 34 -18.17 -11.36 2.65
N ARG A 35 -16.87 -11.07 2.59
CA ARG A 35 -15.87 -11.75 1.75
C ARG A 35 -14.71 -12.15 2.65
N THR A 36 -14.08 -13.29 2.36
CA THR A 36 -12.86 -13.70 3.09
C THR A 36 -11.68 -12.90 2.54
N CYS A 37 -11.00 -12.18 3.42
CA CYS A 37 -9.75 -11.48 3.12
C CYS A 37 -8.58 -12.30 3.65
N TYR A 38 -7.68 -12.69 2.74
CA TYR A 38 -6.38 -13.25 3.08
C TYR A 38 -5.39 -12.08 3.08
N GLY A 39 -5.02 -11.56 4.24
CA GLY A 39 -4.27 -10.32 4.35
C GLY A 39 -2.81 -10.48 4.74
N LEU A 40 -1.99 -9.52 4.35
CA LEU A 40 -0.61 -9.38 4.84
C LEU A 40 -0.52 -8.17 5.75
N THR A 41 0.27 -8.31 6.81
CA THR A 41 0.80 -7.18 7.56
C THR A 41 2.22 -6.93 7.09
N ILE A 42 2.51 -5.71 6.65
CA ILE A 42 3.83 -5.29 6.21
C ILE A 42 4.30 -4.11 7.05
N VAL A 43 5.61 -4.02 7.27
CA VAL A 43 6.26 -2.94 8.04
C VAL A 43 7.42 -2.39 7.23
N ASN A 44 7.56 -1.08 7.15
CA ASN A 44 8.65 -0.44 6.42
C ASN A 44 9.98 -0.79 7.09
N VAL A 45 10.99 -1.16 6.30
CA VAL A 45 12.29 -1.57 6.83
C VAL A 45 13.07 -0.41 7.46
N ASP A 46 12.79 0.82 7.00
CA ASP A 46 13.46 2.04 7.48
C ASP A 46 12.67 2.73 8.61
N ASP A 47 11.36 2.48 8.71
CA ASP A 47 10.47 3.04 9.72
C ASP A 47 9.47 2.01 10.26
N PRO A 48 9.74 1.36 11.40
CA PRO A 48 8.83 0.37 11.98
C PRO A 48 7.45 0.89 12.37
N LEU A 49 7.26 2.22 12.49
CA LEU A 49 5.95 2.82 12.75
C LEU A 49 5.08 2.84 11.49
N ASP A 50 5.69 2.74 10.31
CA ASP A 50 5.03 2.73 9.02
C ASP A 50 4.59 1.29 8.66
N ARG A 51 3.38 0.94 9.08
CA ARG A 51 2.81 -0.41 8.96
C ARG A 51 1.51 -0.38 8.16
N PHE A 52 1.38 -1.33 7.24
CA PHE A 52 0.15 -1.52 6.45
C PHE A 52 -0.44 -2.91 6.60
N GLN A 53 -1.75 -2.98 6.41
CA GLN A 53 -2.49 -4.23 6.26
C GLN A 53 -3.34 -4.14 5.00
N PHE A 54 -3.29 -5.17 4.17
CA PHE A 54 -4.07 -5.21 2.93
C PHE A 54 -4.44 -6.64 2.54
N CYS A 55 -5.56 -6.78 1.84
CA CYS A 55 -6.06 -8.06 1.33
C CYS A 55 -5.35 -8.43 0.04
N ILE A 56 -5.01 -9.71 -0.09
CA ILE A 56 -4.42 -10.32 -1.28
C ILE A 56 -5.16 -11.61 -1.64
N ALA A 57 -4.77 -12.21 -2.77
CA ALA A 57 -5.26 -13.53 -3.13
C ALA A 57 -4.73 -14.60 -2.17
N ARG A 58 -5.54 -15.65 -1.94
CA ARG A 58 -5.15 -16.77 -1.07
C ARG A 58 -3.82 -17.41 -1.50
N SER A 59 -3.68 -17.68 -2.80
CA SER A 59 -2.47 -18.29 -3.37
C SER A 59 -1.23 -17.41 -3.15
N GLU A 60 -1.37 -16.09 -3.25
CA GLU A 60 -0.28 -15.16 -2.94
C GLU A 60 0.09 -15.21 -1.46
N GLN A 61 -0.89 -15.25 -0.55
CA GLN A 61 -0.63 -15.34 0.88
C GLN A 61 0.06 -16.65 1.25
N GLU A 62 -0.34 -17.76 0.64
CA GLU A 62 0.30 -19.07 0.81
C GLU A 62 1.75 -19.06 0.31
N ALA A 63 2.01 -18.37 -0.80
CA ALA A 63 3.34 -18.28 -1.42
C ALA A 63 4.28 -17.23 -0.82
N THR A 64 3.80 -16.34 0.04
CA THR A 64 4.62 -15.28 0.68
C THR A 64 5.09 -15.76 2.05
N ALA A 65 6.32 -15.49 2.47
CA ALA A 65 6.80 -15.84 3.81
C ALA A 65 6.79 -14.62 4.76
N VAL A 66 6.67 -14.85 6.08
CA VAL A 66 6.99 -13.82 7.08
C VAL A 66 8.50 -13.58 7.05
N GLY A 67 8.93 -12.32 7.10
CA GLY A 67 10.31 -11.90 6.89
C GLY A 67 10.70 -11.65 5.43
N GLU A 68 9.80 -11.93 4.47
CA GLU A 68 10.04 -11.65 3.06
C GLU A 68 10.02 -10.13 2.80
N LYS A 69 10.95 -9.65 1.96
CA LYS A 69 11.01 -8.24 1.58
C LYS A 69 10.17 -7.98 0.33
N LEU A 70 9.36 -6.94 0.41
CA LEU A 70 8.49 -6.50 -0.65
C LEU A 70 8.87 -5.06 -1.02
N GLN A 71 9.01 -4.79 -2.31
CA GLN A 71 9.03 -3.43 -2.81
C GLN A 71 7.59 -3.00 -3.05
N VAL A 72 7.14 -2.02 -2.29
CA VAL A 72 5.75 -1.54 -2.29
C VAL A 72 5.69 -0.22 -3.02
N ASN A 73 4.79 -0.17 -4.01
CA ASN A 73 4.41 1.02 -4.72
C ASN A 73 3.10 1.52 -4.13
N GLY A 74 3.10 2.73 -3.60
CA GLY A 74 1.93 3.30 -2.93
C GLY A 74 1.71 4.76 -3.26
N ARG A 75 0.65 5.31 -2.67
CA ARG A 75 0.39 6.75 -2.59
C ARG A 75 0.28 7.15 -1.13
N ARG A 76 0.94 8.25 -0.79
CA ARG A 76 0.94 8.81 0.57
C ARG A 76 0.47 10.26 0.56
N SER A 77 -0.48 10.59 1.40
CA SER A 77 -0.91 11.97 1.65
C SER A 77 -1.16 12.16 3.13
N LYS A 78 -1.48 13.39 3.55
CA LYS A 78 -1.91 13.67 4.92
C LYS A 78 -3.16 12.87 5.35
N PHE A 79 -3.93 12.34 4.39
CA PHE A 79 -5.23 11.69 4.63
C PHE A 79 -5.33 10.27 4.09
N VAL A 80 -4.41 9.85 3.22
CA VAL A 80 -4.49 8.58 2.49
C VAL A 80 -3.12 7.94 2.41
N ASP A 81 -2.98 6.79 3.05
CA ASP A 81 -1.88 5.87 2.81
C ASP A 81 -2.44 4.63 2.11
N GLN A 82 -2.05 4.42 0.86
CA GLN A 82 -2.59 3.37 0.00
C GLN A 82 -1.48 2.57 -0.66
N VAL A 83 -1.57 1.25 -0.56
CA VAL A 83 -0.78 0.31 -1.37
C VAL A 83 -1.44 0.18 -2.74
N LEU A 84 -0.73 0.53 -3.81
CA LEU A 84 -1.20 0.38 -5.19
C LEU A 84 -0.73 -0.93 -5.84
N GLY A 85 0.42 -1.43 -5.41
CA GLY A 85 0.97 -2.69 -5.84
C GLY A 85 2.24 -3.02 -5.07
N TYR A 86 2.66 -4.27 -5.15
CA TYR A 86 3.91 -4.72 -4.54
C TYR A 86 4.58 -5.75 -5.43
N THR A 87 5.90 -5.78 -5.39
CA THR A 87 6.72 -6.82 -6.01
C THR A 87 7.59 -7.45 -4.94
N ARG A 88 7.90 -8.74 -5.09
CA ARG A 88 8.82 -9.43 -4.18
C ARG A 88 10.23 -8.96 -4.50
N ALA A 89 10.91 -8.40 -3.51
CA ALA A 89 12.33 -8.07 -3.63
C ALA A 89 13.09 -9.39 -3.54
N ARG A 90 13.68 -9.80 -4.67
CA ARG A 90 14.40 -11.07 -4.81
C ARG A 90 15.71 -11.08 -4.04
#